data_AF-A0A661I018-F1
#
_entry.id   AF-A0A661I018-F1
#
_cell.length_a   1.000
_cell.length_b   1.000
_cell.length_c   1.000
_cell.angle_alpha   90.00
_cell.angle_beta   90.00
_cell.angle_gamma   90.00
#
_symmetry.space_group_name_H-M   'P 1'
#
loop_
_entity.id
_entity.type
_entity.pdbx_description
1 polymer ?
#
loop_
_entity_poly.entity_id
_entity_poly.type
_entity_poly.pdbx_seq_one_letter_code
_entity_poly.pdbx_strand_id
1 'polypeptide(L)' 'MKEKIDTVIEKVEASDTIDIESKSAIMLKLKEWREEDDAINDVAVRFENFWMEMEPIFAEMGWV' A
#
# COMPACT_ATOMS: atom_id res chain seq x y z
N MET A 1 -0.68 -3.95 -3.70
CA MET A 1 0.27 -3.39 -4.68
C MET A 1 1.69 -3.91 -4.42
N LYS A 2 1.97 -4.24 -3.16
CA LYS A 2 3.08 -5.05 -2.62
C LYS A 2 3.81 -6.02 -3.58
N GLU A 3 3.16 -7.04 -4.13
CA GLU A 3 3.84 -8.04 -4.99
C GLU A 3 4.51 -7.43 -6.24
N LYS A 4 3.91 -6.38 -6.81
CA LYS A 4 4.48 -5.66 -7.94
C LYS A 4 5.70 -4.85 -7.52
N ILE A 5 5.68 -4.25 -6.33
CA ILE A 5 6.80 -3.50 -5.75
C ILE A 5 7.96 -4.48 -5.47
N ASP A 6 7.68 -5.62 -4.84
CA ASP A 6 8.69 -6.65 -4.54
C ASP A 6 9.36 -7.18 -5.83
N THR A 7 8.56 -7.45 -6.87
CA THR A 7 9.09 -7.87 -8.19
C THR A 7 9.99 -6.81 -8.82
N VAL A 8 9.69 -5.53 -8.63
CA VAL A 8 10.50 -4.43 -9.19
C VAL A 8 11.78 -4.25 -8.37
N ILE A 9 11.73 -4.42 -7.05
CA ILE A 9 12.92 -4.43 -6.19
C ILE A 9 13.93 -5.48 -6.68
N GLU A 10 13.49 -6.72 -6.89
CA GLU A 10 14.36 -7.80 -7.38
C GLU A 10 15.02 -7.45 -8.72
N LYS A 11 14.26 -6.85 -9.64
CA LYS A 11 14.78 -6.42 -10.95
C LYS A 11 15.79 -5.29 -10.85
N VAL A 12 15.58 -4.33 -9.96
CA VAL A 12 16.49 -3.21 -9.76
C VAL A 12 17.78 -3.68 -9.08
N GLU A 13 17.69 -4.56 -8.09
CA GLU A 13 18.85 -5.16 -7.43
C GLU A 13 19.73 -5.95 -8.41
N ALA A 14 19.11 -6.81 -9.22
CA ALA A 14 19.80 -7.66 -10.20
C ALA A 14 20.29 -6.92 -11.46
N SER A 15 19.93 -5.64 -11.64
CA SER A 15 20.26 -4.92 -12.88
C SER A 15 21.68 -4.38 -12.91
N ASP A 16 22.56 -4.91 -13.75
CA ASP A 16 23.93 -4.40 -13.90
C ASP A 16 24.01 -3.10 -14.73
N THR A 17 22.91 -2.68 -15.34
CA THR A 17 22.84 -1.50 -16.22
C THR A 17 22.48 -0.21 -15.49
N ILE A 18 22.00 -0.31 -14.25
CA ILE A 18 21.65 0.85 -13.42
C ILE A 18 22.85 1.15 -12.53
N ASP A 19 23.34 2.39 -12.59
CA ASP A 19 24.43 2.82 -11.74
C ASP A 19 24.02 2.81 -10.25
N ILE A 20 25.02 2.76 -9.36
CA ILE A 20 24.80 2.57 -7.92
C ILE A 20 24.01 3.72 -7.29
N GLU A 21 24.19 4.95 -7.77
CA GLU A 21 23.49 6.13 -7.24
C GLU A 21 22.01 6.09 -7.63
N SER A 22 21.72 5.80 -8.91
CA SER A 22 20.36 5.59 -9.39
C SER A 22 19.68 4.40 -8.73
N LYS A 23 20.38 3.26 -8.53
CA LYS A 23 19.83 2.11 -7.78
C LYS A 23 19.41 2.52 -6.39
N SER A 24 20.26 3.27 -5.69
CA SER A 24 19.99 3.70 -4.30
C SER A 24 18.74 4.60 -4.25
N ALA A 25 18.60 5.54 -5.18
CA ALA A 25 17.44 6.43 -5.27
C ALA A 25 16.15 5.68 -5.62
N ILE A 26 16.20 4.74 -6.58
CA ILE A 26 15.06 3.91 -6.97
C ILE A 26 14.62 3.03 -5.79
N MET A 27 15.57 2.39 -5.10
CA MET A 27 15.29 1.54 -3.94
C MET A 27 14.66 2.32 -2.78
N LEU A 28 15.08 3.56 -2.56
CA LEU A 28 14.44 4.43 -1.56
C LEU A 28 12.96 4.67 -1.91
N LYS A 29 12.66 5.04 -3.16
CA LYS A 29 11.28 5.26 -3.60
C LYS A 29 10.40 4.02 -3.54
N LEU A 30 10.93 2.85 -3.91
CA LEU A 30 10.19 1.59 -3.83
C LEU A 30 9.84 1.22 -2.37
N LYS A 31 10.73 1.53 -1.41
CA LYS A 31 10.45 1.34 0.02
C LYS A 31 9.37 2.30 0.52
N GLU A 32 9.47 3.59 0.18
CA GLU A 32 8.45 4.59 0.53
C GLU A 32 7.06 4.15 0.05
N TRP A 33 6.94 3.73 -1.22
CA TRP A 33 5.66 3.28 -1.78
C TRP A 33 5.12 2.01 -1.11
N ARG A 34 6.00 1.13 -0.64
CA ARG A 34 5.59 -0.07 0.12
C ARG A 34 5.00 0.30 1.48
N GLU A 35 5.61 1.26 2.17
CA GLU A 35 5.11 1.77 3.45
C GLU A 35 3.78 2.53 3.27
N GLU A 36 3.62 3.28 2.18
CA GLU A 36 2.36 3.95 1.83
C GLU A 36 1.22 2.94 1.54
N ASP A 37 1.47 1.84 0.80
CA ASP A 37 0.48 0.76 0.55
C ASP A 37 -0.01 0.17 1.89
N ASP A 38 0.90 -0.04 2.84
CA ASP A 38 0.58 -0.57 4.17
C ASP A 38 -0.26 0.44 4.99
N ALA A 39 0.09 1.73 4.98
CA ALA A 39 -0.67 2.76 5.67
C ALA A 39 -2.09 2.95 5.10
N ILE A 40 -2.25 2.87 3.77
CA ILE A 40 -3.56 2.93 3.12
C ILE A 40 -4.41 1.73 3.53
N ASN A 41 -3.81 0.54 3.58
CA ASN A 41 -4.52 -0.68 3.98
C ASN A 41 -5.01 -0.61 5.42
N ASP A 42 -4.20 -0.07 6.35
CA ASP A 42 -4.61 0.16 7.74
C ASP A 42 -5.81 1.12 7.84
N VAL A 43 -5.83 2.17 7.02
CA VAL A 43 -6.97 3.11 6.96
C VAL A 43 -8.22 2.41 6.41
N ALA A 44 -8.09 1.59 5.37
CA ALA A 44 -9.20 0.83 4.80
C ALA A 44 -9.83 -0.11 5.84
N VAL A 45 -9.02 -0.87 6.58
CA VAL A 45 -9.50 -1.77 7.65
C VAL A 45 -10.24 -0.99 8.75
N ARG A 46 -9.73 0.19 9.14
CA ARG A 46 -10.42 1.05 10.12
C ARG A 46 -11.77 1.54 9.60
N PHE A 47 -11.86 1.91 8.33
CA PHE A 47 -13.12 2.30 7.70
C PHE A 47 -14.11 1.14 7.61
N GLU A 48 -13.66 -0.07 7.27
CA GLU A 48 -14.51 -1.27 7.26
C GLU A 48 -15.06 -1.56 8.66
N ASN A 49 -14.21 -1.51 9.69
CA ASN A 49 -14.65 -1.69 11.07
C ASN A 49 -15.66 -0.62 11.49
N PHE A 50 -15.38 0.64 11.19
CA PHE A 50 -16.30 1.74 11.46
C PHE A 50 -17.63 1.59 10.72
N TRP A 51 -17.59 1.12 9.47
CA TRP A 51 -18.80 0.85 8.70
C TRP A 51 -19.63 -0.28 9.32
N MET A 52 -19.02 -1.37 9.78
CA MET A 52 -19.72 -2.46 10.48
C MET A 52 -20.42 -1.98 11.76
N GLU A 53 -19.88 -0.97 12.45
CA GLU A 53 -20.52 -0.36 13.62
C GLU A 53 -21.71 0.55 13.25
N MET A 54 -21.61 1.27 12.12
CA MET A 54 -22.60 2.25 11.70
C MET A 54 -23.74 1.65 10.86
N GLU A 55 -23.47 0.59 10.09
CA GLU A 55 -24.44 -0.07 9.21
C GLU A 55 -25.74 -0.45 9.92
N PRO A 56 -25.74 -1.07 11.12
CA PRO A 56 -26.98 -1.39 11.84
C PRO A 56 -27.82 -0.16 12.18
N ILE A 57 -27.17 0.96 12.55
CA ILE A 57 -27.85 2.22 12.89
C ILE A 57 -28.51 2.79 11.63
N PHE A 58 -27.81 2.78 10.51
CA PHE A 58 -28.38 3.25 9.25
C PHE A 58 -29.50 2.35 8.73
N ALA A 59 -29.40 1.04 8.92
CA ALA A 59 -30.46 0.08 8.59
C ALA A 59 -31.73 0.32 9.45
N GLU A 60 -31.58 0.59 10.75
CA GLU A 60 -32.69 0.96 11.64
C GLU A 60 -33.38 2.26 11.21
N MET A 61 -32.61 3.20 10.63
CA MET A 61 -33.12 4.46 10.09
C MET A 61 -33.67 4.34 8.65
N GLY A 62 -33.55 3.17 8.01
CA GLY A 62 -33.98 2.91 6.64
C GLY A 62 -33.14 3.62 5.58
N TRP A 63 -31.87 3.90 5.87
CA TRP A 63 -30.95 4.62 4.97
C TRP A 63 -30.09 3.69 4.12
N VAL A 64 -30.06 2.39 4.45
CA VAL A 64 -29.40 1.30 3.71
C VAL A 64 -30.32 0.08 3.74
#